data_AF-A0A7Y0LEJ1-F1
#
_entry.id   AF-A0A7Y0LEJ1-F1
#
_cell.length_a   1.000
_cell.length_b   1.000
_cell.length_c   1.000
_cell.angle_alpha   90.00
_cell.angle_beta   90.00
_cell.angle_gamma   90.00
#
_symmetry.space_group_name_H-M   'P 1'
#
loop_
_entity.id
_entity.type
_entity.pdbx_description
1 polymer ?
#
loop_
_entity_poly.entity_id
_entity_poly.type
_entity_poly.pdbx_seq_one_letter_code
_entity_poly.pdbx_strand_id
1 'polypeptide(L)'
;MKHLLLFFIMLVSLVANGQTQSPYYLEITQTLQNYIHGTSYNDPDLIKRAFAEDAQLLLSKKNQEMWLVSPAEYASWFKKSGKNNGRVGEVLSIDVEGDIATAKVEILIPEKSMRYIDMFLLKNLSGNWKVVSKAATSQLAQRNGKRILFIVSNAHFHGNSTLPTGVSFSEIVKAYDTFKNAGYTVDFVSPKGGAIPLAYINTSEKIHKRYLYDSDFMHAIKHTKKPNQIDPANYLAVHYVGGGNAMYGVADNIEIQNITMTIYEEHSGIVSSVCHGTAGIVNLKTKDGDYLVSGKRISGYPDSYENQSRAYFKEFPFLIQKTIEKRGGQFLYSDRNTAHVEVDGRIVTGQNHLSSSLVAKKMIEVLQNK
;
A
#
# COMPACT_ATOMS: atom_id res chain seq x y z
N MET A 1 30.02 15.78 54.43
CA MET A 1 28.91 14.84 54.20
C MET A 1 28.51 14.96 52.73
N LYS A 2 28.76 13.92 51.93
CA LYS A 2 28.45 13.88 50.50
C LYS A 2 26.98 13.45 50.33
N HIS A 3 26.16 14.30 49.70
CA HIS A 3 24.79 13.92 49.37
C HIS A 3 24.79 13.09 48.07
N LEU A 4 24.44 11.81 48.23
CA LEU A 4 24.27 10.84 47.16
C LEU A 4 22.86 11.04 46.57
N LEU A 5 22.77 11.59 45.37
CA LEU A 5 21.51 11.68 44.62
C LEU A 5 21.26 10.32 43.93
N LEU A 6 20.34 9.52 44.47
CA LEU A 6 19.87 8.29 43.83
C LEU A 6 18.92 8.67 42.67
N PHE A 7 19.37 8.44 41.44
CA PHE A 7 18.48 8.44 40.27
C PHE A 7 17.72 7.13 40.21
N PHE A 8 16.40 7.20 40.42
CA PHE A 8 15.49 6.08 40.22
C PHE A 8 15.17 5.99 38.73
N ILE A 9 15.80 5.06 38.00
CA ILE A 9 15.43 4.74 36.62
C ILE A 9 14.22 3.81 36.69
N MET A 10 13.03 4.38 36.50
CA MET A 10 11.80 3.61 36.35
C MET A 10 11.79 2.99 34.94
N LEU A 11 12.14 1.71 34.85
CA LEU A 11 11.96 0.91 33.64
C LEU A 11 10.46 0.64 33.45
N VAL A 12 9.79 1.47 32.67
CA VAL A 12 8.43 1.17 32.19
C VAL A 12 8.56 0.19 31.03
N SER A 13 8.37 -1.10 31.30
CA SER A 13 8.16 -2.09 30.25
C SER A 13 6.77 -1.88 29.65
N LEU A 14 6.69 -1.01 28.63
CA LEU A 14 5.55 -0.96 27.72
C LEU A 14 5.55 -2.27 26.93
N VAL A 15 4.79 -3.25 27.41
CA VAL A 15 4.36 -4.36 26.58
C VAL A 15 3.40 -3.76 25.56
N ALA A 16 3.93 -3.44 24.38
CA ALA A 16 3.11 -3.06 23.24
C ALA A 16 2.27 -4.28 22.86
N ASN A 17 1.07 -4.39 23.42
CA ASN A 17 0.01 -5.20 22.84
C ASN A 17 -0.21 -4.64 21.43
N GLY A 18 0.37 -5.29 20.43
CA GLY A 18 0.05 -5.00 19.05
C GLY A 18 -1.45 -5.13 18.91
N GLN A 19 -2.14 -4.03 18.62
CA GLN A 19 -3.59 -4.03 18.42
C GLN A 19 -3.91 -5.07 17.35
N THR A 20 -4.48 -6.20 17.78
CA THR A 20 -5.09 -7.15 16.87
C THR A 20 -6.24 -6.43 16.18
N GLN A 21 -6.30 -6.57 14.85
CA GLN A 21 -7.38 -6.02 14.05
C GLN A 21 -8.72 -6.53 14.61
N SER A 22 -9.70 -5.64 14.78
CA SER A 22 -11.04 -6.02 15.26
C SER A 22 -11.57 -7.21 14.45
N PRO A 23 -12.18 -8.23 15.09
CA PRO A 23 -12.72 -9.39 14.37
C PRO A 23 -13.75 -8.98 13.31
N TYR A 24 -14.41 -7.83 13.52
CA TYR A 24 -15.44 -7.29 12.63
C TYR A 24 -14.90 -6.55 11.40
N TYR A 25 -13.58 -6.29 11.32
CA TYR A 25 -13.03 -5.46 10.24
C TYR A 25 -13.36 -6.02 8.86
N LEU A 26 -13.28 -7.35 8.68
CA LEU A 26 -13.57 -7.99 7.41
C LEU A 26 -15.05 -7.87 7.03
N GLU A 27 -15.95 -8.03 8.00
CA GLU A 27 -17.40 -7.90 7.80
C GLU A 27 -17.80 -6.47 7.44
N ILE A 28 -17.24 -5.47 8.15
CA ILE A 28 -17.44 -4.06 7.85
C ILE A 28 -16.90 -3.74 6.45
N THR A 29 -15.70 -4.23 6.13
CA THR A 29 -15.10 -4.07 4.80
C THR A 29 -16.02 -4.66 3.73
N GLN A 30 -16.60 -5.85 3.95
CA GLN A 30 -17.55 -6.46 3.01
C GLN A 30 -18.80 -5.58 2.82
N THR A 31 -19.35 -5.00 3.88
CA THR A 31 -20.47 -4.05 3.80
C THR A 31 -20.12 -2.82 2.96
N LEU A 32 -18.92 -2.24 3.18
CA LEU A 32 -18.43 -1.12 2.40
C LEU A 32 -18.14 -1.51 0.93
N GLN A 33 -17.68 -2.74 0.68
CA GLN A 33 -17.49 -3.26 -0.67
C GLN A 33 -18.82 -3.46 -1.40
N ASN A 34 -19.90 -3.85 -0.72
CA ASN A 34 -21.24 -3.88 -1.34
C ASN A 34 -21.64 -2.47 -1.82
N TYR A 35 -21.37 -1.42 -1.03
CA TYR A 35 -21.59 -0.03 -1.44
C TYR A 35 -20.68 0.39 -2.61
N ILE A 36 -19.38 0.14 -2.50
CA ILE A 36 -18.39 0.52 -3.53
C ILE A 36 -18.69 -0.18 -4.85
N HIS A 37 -18.83 -1.51 -4.83
CA HIS A 37 -19.10 -2.30 -6.01
C HIS A 37 -20.49 -2.00 -6.57
N GLY A 38 -21.50 -1.93 -5.71
CA GLY A 38 -22.87 -1.61 -6.11
C GLY A 38 -22.95 -0.26 -6.83
N THR A 39 -22.31 0.78 -6.28
CA THR A 39 -22.28 2.08 -6.95
C THR A 39 -21.40 2.08 -8.20
N SER A 40 -20.34 1.27 -8.28
CA SER A 40 -19.43 1.24 -9.45
C SER A 40 -19.99 0.44 -10.63
N TYR A 41 -20.79 -0.59 -10.37
CA TYR A 41 -21.38 -1.48 -11.39
C TYR A 41 -22.89 -1.29 -11.57
N ASN A 42 -23.41 -0.16 -11.07
CA ASN A 42 -24.83 0.20 -11.11
C ASN A 42 -25.79 -0.88 -10.55
N ASP A 43 -25.37 -1.60 -9.52
CA ASP A 43 -26.17 -2.66 -8.88
C ASP A 43 -26.93 -2.09 -7.66
N PRO A 44 -28.23 -1.79 -7.80
CA PRO A 44 -29.01 -1.20 -6.71
C PRO A 44 -29.22 -2.16 -5.53
N ASP A 45 -29.16 -3.47 -5.73
CA ASP A 45 -29.42 -4.43 -4.66
C ASP A 45 -28.19 -4.61 -3.77
N LEU A 46 -26.98 -4.56 -4.35
CA LEU A 46 -25.75 -4.43 -3.56
C LEU A 46 -25.70 -3.13 -2.77
N ILE A 47 -26.13 -2.02 -3.37
CA ILE A 47 -26.21 -0.73 -2.66
C ILE A 47 -27.16 -0.88 -1.46
N LYS A 48 -28.42 -1.31 -1.66
CA LYS A 48 -29.38 -1.51 -0.56
C LYS A 48 -28.85 -2.47 0.51
N ARG A 49 -28.15 -3.54 0.11
CA ARG A 49 -27.55 -4.51 1.05
C ARG A 49 -26.53 -3.87 1.99
N ALA A 50 -25.85 -2.80 1.58
CA ALA A 50 -24.90 -2.11 2.44
C ALA A 50 -25.57 -1.28 3.57
N PHE A 51 -26.81 -0.82 3.38
CA PHE A 51 -27.49 0.07 4.32
C PHE A 51 -28.51 -0.66 5.19
N ALA A 52 -28.77 -0.10 6.37
CA ALA A 52 -30.00 -0.35 7.11
C ALA A 52 -31.18 0.31 6.37
N GLU A 53 -32.40 -0.21 6.55
CA GLU A 53 -33.58 0.25 5.80
C GLU A 53 -33.91 1.72 6.08
N ASP A 54 -33.74 2.15 7.33
CA ASP A 54 -34.00 3.49 7.87
C ASP A 54 -32.76 4.41 7.85
N ALA A 55 -31.67 3.98 7.21
CA ALA A 55 -30.44 4.76 7.16
C ALA A 55 -30.64 6.12 6.49
N GLN A 56 -29.92 7.14 6.94
CA GLN A 56 -30.01 8.48 6.37
C GLN A 56 -28.74 8.86 5.61
N LEU A 57 -28.89 9.21 4.33
CA LEU A 57 -27.81 9.75 3.52
C LEU A 57 -27.96 11.28 3.49
N LEU A 58 -27.02 11.95 4.14
CA LEU A 58 -26.86 13.40 4.22
C LEU A 58 -26.02 13.87 3.04
N LEU A 59 -26.68 14.26 1.95
CA LEU A 59 -26.06 14.70 0.72
C LEU A 59 -26.30 16.19 0.49
N SER A 60 -25.61 16.77 -0.49
CA SER A 60 -25.81 18.14 -0.94
C SER A 60 -26.01 18.19 -2.45
N LYS A 61 -26.78 19.18 -2.91
CA LYS A 61 -26.95 19.51 -4.34
C LYS A 61 -27.06 21.01 -4.52
N LYS A 62 -27.04 21.47 -5.78
CA LYS A 62 -27.14 22.90 -6.10
C LYS A 62 -28.39 23.49 -5.41
N ASN A 63 -28.17 24.52 -4.58
CA ASN A 63 -29.20 25.24 -3.81
C ASN A 63 -29.89 24.43 -2.68
N GLN A 64 -29.31 23.30 -2.25
CA GLN A 64 -29.78 22.56 -1.09
C GLN A 64 -28.58 21.98 -0.31
N GLU A 65 -28.23 22.61 0.80
CA GLU A 65 -27.08 22.23 1.63
C GLU A 65 -27.28 20.89 2.33
N MET A 66 -28.49 20.63 2.81
CA MET A 66 -28.87 19.37 3.44
C MET A 66 -30.00 18.70 2.65
N TRP A 67 -29.67 17.61 2.00
CA TRP A 67 -30.60 16.73 1.30
C TRP A 67 -30.55 15.34 1.93
N LEU A 68 -31.62 15.00 2.65
CA LEU A 68 -31.83 13.67 3.21
C LEU A 68 -32.36 12.74 2.13
N VAL A 69 -31.65 11.64 1.92
CA VAL A 69 -31.96 10.63 0.90
C VAL A 69 -32.04 9.26 1.58
N SER A 70 -33.08 8.48 1.26
CA SER A 70 -33.20 7.10 1.72
C SER A 70 -32.29 6.16 0.90
N PRO A 71 -31.91 4.99 1.43
CA PRO A 71 -31.11 4.03 0.67
C PRO A 71 -31.82 3.55 -0.60
N ALA A 72 -33.15 3.39 -0.54
CA ALA A 72 -33.97 3.02 -1.67
C ALA A 72 -33.95 4.10 -2.78
N GLU A 73 -34.11 5.36 -2.40
CA GLU A 73 -34.01 6.49 -3.33
C GLU A 73 -32.61 6.58 -3.94
N TYR A 74 -31.55 6.52 -3.12
CA TYR A 74 -30.18 6.57 -3.58
C TYR A 74 -29.84 5.44 -4.56
N ALA A 75 -30.24 4.20 -4.23
CA ALA A 75 -30.04 3.05 -5.09
C ALA A 75 -30.77 3.20 -6.44
N SER A 76 -31.92 3.88 -6.49
CA SER A 76 -32.69 4.08 -7.72
C SER A 76 -31.96 4.91 -8.81
N TRP A 77 -30.92 5.65 -8.43
CA TRP A 77 -30.11 6.43 -9.36
C TRP A 77 -29.18 5.54 -10.21
N PHE A 78 -28.90 4.33 -9.73
CA PHE A 78 -28.02 3.37 -10.37
C PHE A 78 -28.86 2.39 -11.20
N LYS A 79 -28.83 2.61 -12.52
CA LYS A 79 -29.58 1.84 -13.52
C LYS A 79 -28.61 1.05 -14.40
N LYS A 80 -29.10 -0.02 -15.05
CA LYS A 80 -28.29 -0.93 -15.89
C LYS A 80 -27.30 -1.75 -15.06
N SER A 81 -27.84 -2.60 -14.17
CA SER A 81 -27.05 -3.44 -13.27
C SER A 81 -25.99 -4.27 -13.98
N GLY A 82 -24.82 -4.38 -13.36
CA GLY A 82 -23.63 -5.07 -13.87
C GLY A 82 -22.71 -4.21 -14.76
N LYS A 83 -23.16 -3.04 -15.22
CA LYS A 83 -22.33 -2.17 -16.07
C LYS A 83 -21.43 -1.27 -15.24
N ASN A 84 -20.12 -1.30 -15.46
CA ASN A 84 -19.18 -0.36 -14.86
C ASN A 84 -19.48 1.09 -15.33
N ASN A 85 -19.52 2.05 -14.40
CA ASN A 85 -19.76 3.48 -14.67
C ASN A 85 -18.55 4.40 -14.45
N GLY A 86 -17.35 3.83 -14.33
CA GLY A 86 -16.10 4.56 -14.15
C GLY A 86 -15.83 5.05 -12.73
N ARG A 87 -16.69 4.69 -11.76
CA ARG A 87 -16.40 4.94 -10.34
C ARG A 87 -15.35 3.94 -9.85
N VAL A 88 -14.36 4.46 -9.13
CA VAL A 88 -13.32 3.67 -8.48
C VAL A 88 -13.37 3.99 -6.99
N GLY A 89 -13.81 3.02 -6.18
CA GLY A 89 -13.95 3.21 -4.74
C GLY A 89 -12.85 2.55 -3.93
N GLU A 90 -12.52 3.16 -2.79
CA GLU A 90 -11.51 2.67 -1.86
C GLU A 90 -11.86 3.02 -0.42
N VAL A 91 -11.70 2.05 0.48
CA VAL A 91 -11.82 2.28 1.92
C VAL A 91 -10.52 2.92 2.43
N LEU A 92 -10.60 4.15 2.92
CA LEU A 92 -9.47 4.90 3.46
C LEU A 92 -9.24 4.63 4.94
N SER A 93 -10.32 4.42 5.71
CA SER A 93 -10.22 4.06 7.12
C SER A 93 -11.47 3.35 7.64
N ILE A 94 -11.28 2.50 8.64
CA ILE A 94 -12.34 1.92 9.48
C ILE A 94 -11.88 2.03 10.93
N ASP A 95 -12.74 2.56 11.79
CA ASP A 95 -12.55 2.55 13.24
C ASP A 95 -13.75 1.85 13.90
N VAL A 96 -13.49 0.94 14.83
CA VAL A 96 -14.49 0.02 15.39
C VAL A 96 -14.47 0.09 16.91
N GLU A 97 -15.64 0.34 17.50
CA GLU A 97 -15.82 0.37 18.95
C GLU A 97 -17.07 -0.46 19.30
N GLY A 98 -16.88 -1.63 19.90
CA GLY A 98 -17.99 -2.54 20.23
C GLY A 98 -18.82 -2.93 19.00
N ASP A 99 -20.10 -2.54 18.99
CA ASP A 99 -21.10 -2.82 17.96
C ASP A 99 -21.29 -1.65 16.96
N ILE A 100 -20.45 -0.63 17.01
CA ILE A 100 -20.46 0.51 16.09
C ILE A 100 -19.11 0.67 15.37
N ALA A 101 -19.15 1.33 14.22
CA ALA A 101 -17.94 1.68 13.49
C ALA A 101 -18.12 3.00 12.73
N THR A 102 -17.02 3.71 12.51
CA THR A 102 -16.94 4.76 11.50
C THR A 102 -16.08 4.31 10.34
N ALA A 103 -16.41 4.76 9.14
CA ALA A 103 -15.56 4.48 7.97
C ALA A 103 -15.48 5.67 7.02
N LYS A 104 -14.34 5.75 6.34
CA LYS A 104 -14.06 6.72 5.28
C LYS A 104 -13.87 5.97 3.98
N VAL A 105 -14.60 6.38 2.94
CA VAL A 105 -14.44 5.84 1.58
C VAL A 105 -14.18 6.98 0.62
N GLU A 106 -13.20 6.81 -0.25
CA GLU A 106 -12.97 7.65 -1.41
C GLU A 106 -13.66 7.04 -2.63
N ILE A 107 -14.38 7.84 -3.41
CA ILE A 107 -14.82 7.46 -4.75
C ILE A 107 -14.24 8.44 -5.76
N LEU A 108 -13.47 7.92 -6.70
CA LEU A 108 -12.95 8.66 -7.84
C LEU A 108 -13.83 8.44 -9.06
N ILE A 109 -14.06 9.50 -9.84
CA ILE A 109 -14.62 9.44 -11.19
C ILE A 109 -13.63 10.15 -12.12
N PRO A 110 -12.59 9.44 -12.59
CA PRO A 110 -11.47 10.04 -13.32
C PRO A 110 -11.90 10.84 -14.54
N GLU A 111 -12.84 10.32 -15.33
CA GLU A 111 -13.37 10.98 -16.54
C GLU A 111 -14.01 12.35 -16.25
N LYS A 112 -14.48 12.56 -15.02
CA LYS A 112 -15.08 13.82 -14.57
C LYS A 112 -14.15 14.66 -13.71
N SER A 113 -12.92 14.19 -13.44
CA SER A 113 -12.00 14.79 -12.47
C SER A 113 -12.65 15.03 -11.10
N MET A 114 -13.56 14.14 -10.71
CA MET A 114 -14.32 14.27 -9.46
C MET A 114 -13.82 13.27 -8.43
N ARG A 115 -13.67 13.76 -7.20
CA ARG A 115 -13.39 12.95 -6.01
C ARG A 115 -14.47 13.18 -4.99
N TYR A 116 -15.03 12.09 -4.47
CA TYR A 116 -15.96 12.09 -3.37
C TYR A 116 -15.28 11.52 -2.13
N ILE A 117 -15.62 12.08 -0.98
CA ILE A 117 -15.34 11.48 0.33
C ILE A 117 -16.66 11.20 0.99
N ASP A 118 -16.87 9.91 1.25
CA ASP A 118 -18.02 9.36 1.91
C ASP A 118 -17.64 8.99 3.34
N MET A 119 -18.36 9.56 4.30
CA MET A 119 -18.22 9.26 5.72
C MET A 119 -19.40 8.41 6.16
N PHE A 120 -19.11 7.31 6.83
CA PHE A 120 -20.11 6.33 7.25
C PHE A 120 -20.12 6.16 8.76
N LEU A 121 -21.33 6.07 9.31
CA LEU A 121 -21.59 5.46 10.61
C LEU A 121 -22.22 4.10 10.34
N LEU A 122 -21.64 3.05 10.92
CA LEU A 122 -22.10 1.68 10.81
C LEU A 122 -22.49 1.14 12.19
N LYS A 123 -23.44 0.21 12.18
CA LYS A 123 -23.87 -0.52 13.37
C LYS A 123 -24.00 -2.00 13.04
N ASN A 124 -23.62 -2.85 13.99
CA ASN A 124 -23.89 -4.27 13.95
C ASN A 124 -25.35 -4.51 14.40
N LEU A 125 -26.20 -4.87 13.44
CA LEU A 125 -27.62 -5.17 13.67
C LEU A 125 -27.80 -6.69 13.65
N SER A 126 -27.86 -7.29 14.83
CA SER A 126 -28.07 -8.74 15.02
C SER A 126 -27.05 -9.60 14.25
N GLY A 127 -25.78 -9.25 14.30
CA GLY A 127 -24.68 -9.94 13.61
C GLY A 127 -24.41 -9.44 12.19
N ASN A 128 -25.13 -8.42 11.71
CA ASN A 128 -24.96 -7.88 10.36
C ASN A 128 -24.55 -6.41 10.41
N TRP A 129 -23.34 -6.10 9.94
CA TRP A 129 -22.89 -4.72 9.83
C TRP A 129 -23.62 -3.98 8.71
N LYS A 130 -24.25 -2.86 9.06
CA LYS A 130 -25.00 -2.01 8.15
C LYS A 130 -24.58 -0.56 8.29
N VAL A 131 -24.56 0.16 7.18
CA VAL A 131 -24.48 1.62 7.19
C VAL A 131 -25.80 2.17 7.71
N VAL A 132 -25.77 2.91 8.81
CA VAL A 132 -26.94 3.57 9.42
C VAL A 132 -26.98 5.07 9.13
N SER A 133 -25.83 5.67 8.81
CA SER A 133 -25.77 7.05 8.32
C SER A 133 -24.59 7.23 7.37
N LYS A 134 -24.76 8.12 6.39
CA LYS A 134 -23.72 8.50 5.45
C LYS A 134 -23.74 10.00 5.24
N ALA A 135 -22.59 10.65 5.28
CA ALA A 135 -22.39 11.98 4.74
C ALA A 135 -21.46 11.92 3.52
N ALA A 136 -21.53 12.92 2.64
CA ALA A 136 -20.66 12.99 1.48
C ALA A 136 -20.22 14.42 1.19
N THR A 137 -18.98 14.57 0.74
CA THR A 137 -18.52 15.80 0.07
C THR A 137 -17.85 15.45 -1.25
N SER A 138 -17.73 16.42 -2.12
CA SER A 138 -17.09 16.25 -3.42
C SER A 138 -16.21 17.44 -3.76
N GLN A 139 -15.11 17.17 -4.44
CA GLN A 139 -14.18 18.19 -4.92
C GLN A 139 -13.61 17.78 -6.27
N LEU A 140 -13.18 18.77 -7.06
CA LEU A 140 -12.35 18.50 -8.21
C LEU A 140 -11.00 17.94 -7.74
N ALA A 141 -10.56 16.87 -8.39
CA ALA A 141 -9.26 16.27 -8.13
C ALA A 141 -8.72 15.62 -9.41
N GLN A 142 -7.48 15.95 -9.77
CA GLN A 142 -6.79 15.37 -10.91
C GLN A 142 -6.19 14.01 -10.50
N ARG A 143 -7.06 12.99 -10.40
CA ARG A 143 -6.69 11.60 -10.13
C ARG A 143 -6.99 10.78 -11.37
N ASN A 144 -6.00 10.08 -11.90
CA ASN A 144 -6.16 9.30 -13.14
C ASN A 144 -6.78 7.92 -12.91
N GLY A 145 -6.98 7.50 -11.65
CA GLY A 145 -7.55 6.20 -11.27
C GLY A 145 -6.63 5.00 -11.49
N LYS A 146 -5.43 5.21 -12.03
CA LYS A 146 -4.43 4.18 -12.28
C LYS A 146 -3.72 3.81 -10.99
N ARG A 147 -3.45 2.52 -10.77
CA ARG A 147 -2.86 2.01 -9.52
C ARG A 147 -1.43 1.51 -9.68
N ILE A 148 -0.66 1.70 -8.62
CA ILE A 148 0.67 1.14 -8.41
C ILE A 148 0.62 0.25 -7.17
N LEU A 149 1.15 -0.96 -7.26
CA LEU A 149 1.17 -1.89 -6.14
C LEU A 149 2.53 -1.84 -5.42
N PHE A 150 2.54 -1.35 -4.18
CA PHE A 150 3.72 -1.39 -3.33
C PHE A 150 3.80 -2.74 -2.64
N ILE A 151 4.92 -3.43 -2.82
CA ILE A 151 5.21 -4.72 -2.18
C ILE A 151 6.15 -4.46 -1.02
N VAL A 152 5.72 -4.87 0.18
CA VAL A 152 6.40 -4.63 1.44
C VAL A 152 6.44 -5.91 2.29
N SER A 153 7.45 -6.04 3.15
CA SER A 153 7.57 -7.20 4.05
C SER A 153 6.89 -6.97 5.40
N ASN A 154 6.28 -8.02 5.96
CA ASN A 154 5.81 -8.04 7.35
C ASN A 154 6.90 -8.51 8.35
N ALA A 155 8.14 -8.75 7.92
CA ALA A 155 9.16 -9.24 8.83
C ALA A 155 9.57 -8.17 9.85
N HIS A 156 9.45 -8.50 11.14
CA HIS A 156 9.81 -7.64 12.27
C HIS A 156 11.25 -7.81 12.73
N PHE A 157 11.84 -8.96 12.42
CA PHE A 157 13.19 -9.31 12.85
C PHE A 157 14.02 -9.81 11.68
N HIS A 158 15.33 -9.68 11.81
CA HIS A 158 16.29 -10.27 10.88
C HIS A 158 16.31 -11.79 11.06
N GLY A 159 15.79 -12.53 10.08
CA GLY A 159 15.78 -13.99 10.08
C GLY A 159 15.05 -14.56 11.29
N ASN A 160 15.72 -15.46 12.01
CA ASN A 160 15.20 -16.06 13.25
C ASN A 160 15.75 -15.37 14.51
N SER A 161 16.46 -14.25 14.35
CA SER A 161 17.01 -13.49 15.49
C SER A 161 15.95 -12.62 16.17
N THR A 162 16.38 -11.94 17.24
CA THR A 162 15.59 -10.90 17.93
C THR A 162 15.98 -9.47 17.49
N LEU A 163 16.83 -9.32 16.47
CA LEU A 163 17.29 -8.01 15.99
C LEU A 163 16.17 -7.35 15.17
N PRO A 164 15.65 -6.19 15.59
CA PRO A 164 14.52 -5.57 14.92
C PRO A 164 14.92 -5.04 13.54
N THR A 165 13.97 -5.08 12.62
CA THR A 165 14.07 -4.51 11.28
C THR A 165 12.72 -3.98 10.84
N GLY A 166 12.68 -3.29 9.70
CA GLY A 166 11.44 -2.75 9.18
C GLY A 166 11.56 -2.20 7.78
N VAL A 167 10.41 -1.87 7.21
CA VAL A 167 10.32 -1.22 5.91
C VAL A 167 10.83 0.20 6.06
N SER A 168 11.66 0.65 5.12
CA SER A 168 12.23 1.99 5.15
C SER A 168 11.12 3.02 4.97
N PHE A 169 10.78 3.76 6.05
CA PHE A 169 9.72 4.77 5.98
C PHE A 169 10.06 5.87 4.96
N SER A 170 11.35 6.24 4.87
CA SER A 170 11.83 7.21 3.88
C SER A 170 11.58 6.74 2.44
N GLU A 171 11.84 5.47 2.15
CA GLU A 171 11.60 4.89 0.82
C GLU A 171 10.11 4.87 0.48
N ILE A 172 9.26 4.43 1.41
CA ILE A 172 7.80 4.44 1.23
C ILE A 172 7.32 5.86 0.92
N VAL A 173 7.56 6.82 1.81
CA VAL A 173 6.92 8.14 1.72
C VAL A 173 7.42 8.94 0.51
N LYS A 174 8.69 8.80 0.14
CA LYS A 174 9.26 9.47 -1.04
C LYS A 174 8.67 8.95 -2.35
N ALA A 175 8.49 7.63 -2.47
CA ALA A 175 7.86 7.04 -3.64
C ALA A 175 6.34 7.31 -3.65
N TYR A 176 5.67 7.10 -2.52
CA TYR A 176 4.24 7.35 -2.34
C TYR A 176 3.86 8.79 -2.69
N ASP A 177 4.55 9.79 -2.14
CA ASP A 177 4.30 11.20 -2.44
C ASP A 177 4.46 11.51 -3.93
N THR A 178 5.50 10.94 -4.56
CA THR A 178 5.75 11.12 -6.00
C THR A 178 4.57 10.58 -6.84
N PHE A 179 4.09 9.37 -6.56
CA PHE A 179 2.94 8.80 -7.27
C PHE A 179 1.64 9.55 -6.99
N LYS A 180 1.38 9.91 -5.73
CA LYS A 180 0.17 10.65 -5.36
C LYS A 180 0.16 12.04 -6.01
N ASN A 181 1.29 12.73 -6.12
CA ASN A 181 1.36 14.03 -6.79
C ASN A 181 1.15 13.90 -8.31
N ALA A 182 1.52 12.77 -8.90
CA ALA A 182 1.25 12.46 -10.31
C ALA A 182 -0.16 11.88 -10.56
N GLY A 183 -1.04 11.89 -9.54
CA GLY A 183 -2.45 11.52 -9.68
C GLY A 183 -2.74 10.01 -9.62
N TYR A 184 -1.74 9.17 -9.32
CA TYR A 184 -1.91 7.74 -9.14
C TYR A 184 -2.50 7.39 -7.77
N THR A 185 -3.08 6.20 -7.69
CA THR A 185 -3.43 5.53 -6.44
C THR A 185 -2.36 4.48 -6.12
N VAL A 186 -2.06 4.30 -4.83
CA VAL A 186 -1.04 3.36 -4.37
C VAL A 186 -1.67 2.42 -3.36
N ASP A 187 -1.59 1.13 -3.64
CA ASP A 187 -2.03 0.09 -2.73
C ASP A 187 -0.80 -0.61 -2.15
N PHE A 188 -0.95 -1.23 -0.97
CA PHE A 188 0.11 -2.00 -0.34
C PHE A 188 -0.29 -3.47 -0.25
N VAL A 189 0.63 -4.36 -0.60
CA VAL A 189 0.52 -5.80 -0.37
C VAL A 189 1.71 -6.29 0.43
N SER A 190 1.45 -7.23 1.33
CA SER A 190 2.49 -7.93 2.08
C SER A 190 2.17 -9.41 2.17
N PRO A 191 3.16 -10.29 2.42
CA PRO A 191 2.95 -11.74 2.42
C PRO A 191 1.80 -12.21 3.32
N LYS A 192 1.55 -11.54 4.45
CA LYS A 192 0.50 -11.90 5.41
C LYS A 192 -0.66 -10.92 5.44
N GLY A 193 -0.58 -9.81 4.68
CA GLY A 193 -1.43 -8.64 4.88
C GLY A 193 -1.21 -7.98 6.25
N GLY A 194 -2.04 -6.99 6.57
CA GLY A 194 -2.02 -6.33 7.87
C GLY A 194 -0.84 -5.35 8.04
N ALA A 195 -0.41 -5.16 9.29
CA ALA A 195 0.53 -4.11 9.63
C ALA A 195 1.97 -4.47 9.24
N ILE A 196 2.75 -3.45 8.90
CA ILE A 196 4.19 -3.56 8.62
C ILE A 196 5.01 -2.85 9.70
N PRO A 197 6.18 -3.39 10.08
CA PRO A 197 7.13 -2.67 10.92
C PRO A 197 7.82 -1.56 10.12
N LEU A 198 8.02 -0.40 10.75
CA LEU A 198 8.64 0.77 10.12
C LEU A 198 10.04 1.02 10.70
N ALA A 199 10.97 1.40 9.82
CA ALA A 199 12.33 1.81 10.17
C ALA A 199 12.63 3.21 9.64
N TYR A 200 13.65 3.85 10.24
CA TYR A 200 14.22 5.13 9.77
C TYR A 200 13.23 6.31 9.75
N ILE A 201 12.34 6.42 10.74
CA ILE A 201 11.44 7.57 10.88
C ILE A 201 12.24 8.76 11.43
N ASN A 202 12.22 9.89 10.71
CA ASN A 202 12.85 11.15 11.10
C ASN A 202 11.84 12.30 11.03
N THR A 203 11.23 12.68 12.15
CA THR A 203 10.20 13.73 12.18
C THR A 203 10.72 15.15 11.97
N SER A 204 12.05 15.34 11.90
CA SER A 204 12.65 16.60 11.46
C SER A 204 12.47 16.82 9.96
N GLU A 205 12.30 15.75 9.17
CA GLU A 205 11.98 15.85 7.74
C GLU A 205 10.49 16.12 7.53
N LYS A 206 10.16 17.16 6.75
CA LYS A 206 8.77 17.59 6.50
C LYS A 206 7.92 16.47 5.91
N ILE A 207 8.45 15.71 4.96
CA ILE A 207 7.71 14.61 4.31
C ILE A 207 7.44 13.47 5.28
N HIS A 208 8.40 13.11 6.13
CA HIS A 208 8.21 12.09 7.16
C HIS A 208 7.14 12.54 8.16
N LYS A 209 7.23 13.78 8.67
CA LYS A 209 6.23 14.33 9.59
C LYS A 209 4.82 14.34 8.99
N ARG A 210 4.69 14.79 7.73
CA ARG A 210 3.41 14.82 7.02
C ARG A 210 2.75 13.44 7.01
N TYR A 211 3.47 12.42 6.54
CA TYR A 211 2.89 11.09 6.38
C TYR A 211 2.76 10.31 7.68
N LEU A 212 3.63 10.56 8.66
CA LEU A 212 3.50 9.94 9.98
C LEU A 212 2.19 10.33 10.69
N TYR A 213 1.70 11.54 10.41
CA TYR A 213 0.45 12.07 10.96
C TYR A 213 -0.69 12.13 9.92
N ASP A 214 -0.53 11.47 8.77
CA ASP A 214 -1.59 11.30 7.78
C ASP A 214 -2.36 10.01 8.11
N SER A 215 -3.62 10.18 8.55
CA SER A 215 -4.45 9.06 9.00
C SER A 215 -4.73 8.04 7.90
N ASP A 216 -4.94 8.51 6.67
CA ASP A 216 -5.31 7.64 5.54
C ASP A 216 -4.09 6.80 5.14
N PHE A 217 -2.90 7.42 5.06
CA PHE A 217 -1.65 6.72 4.77
C PHE A 217 -1.27 5.73 5.87
N MET A 218 -1.35 6.15 7.15
CA MET A 218 -1.02 5.27 8.27
C MET A 218 -2.00 4.09 8.37
N HIS A 219 -3.28 4.30 8.02
CA HIS A 219 -4.22 3.20 7.88
C HIS A 219 -3.83 2.24 6.73
N ALA A 220 -3.47 2.77 5.56
CA ALA A 220 -3.09 1.94 4.40
C ALA A 220 -1.91 1.00 4.70
N ILE A 221 -0.89 1.47 5.42
CA ILE A 221 0.28 0.64 5.80
C ILE A 221 0.03 -0.25 7.03
N LYS A 222 -0.98 0.07 7.86
CA LYS A 222 -1.46 -0.80 8.94
C LYS A 222 -2.34 -1.94 8.41
N HIS A 223 -2.99 -1.74 7.26
CA HIS A 223 -3.96 -2.68 6.68
C HIS A 223 -3.55 -3.07 5.25
N THR A 224 -2.29 -3.47 5.06
CA THR A 224 -1.84 -3.97 3.75
C THR A 224 -2.66 -5.17 3.32
N LYS A 225 -2.92 -5.28 2.01
CA LYS A 225 -3.66 -6.40 1.42
C LYS A 225 -2.84 -7.69 1.51
N LYS A 226 -3.55 -8.82 1.56
CA LYS A 226 -2.98 -10.15 1.29
C LYS A 226 -2.86 -10.35 -0.22
N PRO A 227 -1.96 -11.24 -0.68
CA PRO A 227 -1.80 -11.50 -2.12
C PRO A 227 -3.11 -11.93 -2.80
N ASN A 228 -3.88 -12.82 -2.18
CA ASN A 228 -5.19 -13.26 -2.69
C ASN A 228 -6.29 -12.18 -2.76
N GLN A 229 -6.03 -10.95 -2.29
CA GLN A 229 -6.93 -9.79 -2.42
C GLN A 229 -6.53 -8.86 -3.57
N ILE A 230 -5.46 -9.21 -4.29
CA ILE A 230 -4.93 -8.45 -5.43
C ILE A 230 -5.47 -9.06 -6.71
N ASP A 231 -6.12 -8.22 -7.51
CA ASP A 231 -6.38 -8.51 -8.92
C ASP A 231 -5.32 -7.77 -9.77
N PRO A 232 -4.36 -8.52 -10.37
CA PRO A 232 -3.27 -7.97 -11.19
C PRO A 232 -3.72 -6.99 -12.28
N ALA A 233 -4.92 -7.18 -12.86
CA ALA A 233 -5.41 -6.35 -13.96
C ALA A 233 -5.64 -4.89 -13.57
N ASN A 234 -5.73 -4.58 -12.28
CA ASN A 234 -5.94 -3.23 -11.78
C ASN A 234 -4.65 -2.39 -11.68
N TYR A 235 -3.47 -3.00 -11.87
CA TYR A 235 -2.19 -2.36 -11.59
C TYR A 235 -1.34 -2.16 -12.85
N LEU A 236 -0.76 -0.97 -12.98
CA LEU A 236 0.17 -0.66 -14.07
C LEU A 236 1.62 -1.03 -13.75
N ALA A 237 1.92 -1.19 -12.47
CA ALA A 237 3.27 -1.47 -12.00
C ALA A 237 3.27 -2.03 -10.58
N VAL A 238 4.35 -2.74 -10.27
CA VAL A 238 4.73 -3.09 -8.90
C VAL A 238 5.98 -2.31 -8.46
N HIS A 239 6.07 -2.01 -7.17
CA HIS A 239 7.21 -1.36 -6.54
C HIS A 239 7.60 -2.08 -5.25
N TYR A 240 8.71 -2.81 -5.28
CA TYR A 240 9.29 -3.47 -4.11
C TYR A 240 10.07 -2.45 -3.29
N VAL A 241 9.57 -2.17 -2.08
CA VAL A 241 10.18 -1.21 -1.15
C VAL A 241 11.21 -1.91 -0.29
N GLY A 242 12.32 -1.23 0.01
CA GLY A 242 13.39 -1.75 0.86
C GLY A 242 13.24 -1.40 2.34
N GLY A 243 14.38 -1.27 2.99
CA GLY A 243 14.54 -1.54 4.42
C GLY A 243 15.02 -2.97 4.64
N GLY A 244 15.74 -3.20 5.74
CA GLY A 244 16.40 -4.49 5.98
C GLY A 244 15.45 -5.69 6.02
N ASN A 245 14.16 -5.44 6.24
CA ASN A 245 13.15 -6.49 6.30
C ASN A 245 12.72 -7.04 4.93
N ALA A 246 13.00 -6.31 3.84
CA ALA A 246 12.71 -6.74 2.47
C ALA A 246 13.50 -7.99 2.06
N MET A 247 14.57 -8.33 2.79
CA MET A 247 15.30 -9.58 2.64
C MET A 247 14.46 -10.82 2.99
N TYR A 248 13.31 -10.66 3.66
CA TYR A 248 12.54 -11.77 4.22
C TYR A 248 11.11 -11.81 3.69
N GLY A 249 10.66 -13.01 3.29
CA GLY A 249 9.27 -13.33 3.00
C GLY A 249 8.75 -12.87 1.64
N VAL A 250 9.20 -11.74 1.09
CA VAL A 250 8.69 -11.24 -0.21
C VAL A 250 9.28 -11.98 -1.40
N ALA A 251 10.55 -12.35 -1.35
CA ALA A 251 11.25 -13.02 -2.44
C ALA A 251 10.74 -14.44 -2.70
N ASP A 252 10.28 -15.13 -1.66
CA ASP A 252 9.87 -16.54 -1.71
C ASP A 252 8.34 -16.72 -1.74
N ASN A 253 7.57 -15.63 -1.67
CA ASN A 253 6.12 -15.69 -1.72
C ASN A 253 5.64 -15.89 -3.17
N ILE A 254 5.19 -17.11 -3.48
CA ILE A 254 4.74 -17.51 -4.81
C ILE A 254 3.54 -16.69 -5.31
N GLU A 255 2.60 -16.33 -4.43
CA GLU A 255 1.44 -15.51 -4.83
C GLU A 255 1.89 -14.11 -5.29
N ILE A 256 2.82 -13.47 -4.56
CA ILE A 256 3.41 -12.18 -4.95
C ILE A 256 4.21 -12.30 -6.25
N GLN A 257 4.98 -13.38 -6.44
CA GLN A 257 5.69 -13.62 -7.69
C GLN A 257 4.71 -13.71 -8.87
N ASN A 258 3.63 -14.49 -8.71
CA ASN A 258 2.59 -14.63 -9.73
C ASN A 258 1.92 -13.29 -10.05
N ILE A 259 1.51 -12.53 -9.04
CA ILE A 259 0.94 -11.19 -9.22
C ILE A 259 1.89 -10.30 -10.02
N THR A 260 3.16 -10.23 -9.63
CA THR A 260 4.16 -9.41 -10.30
C THR A 260 4.36 -9.83 -11.75
N MET A 261 4.47 -11.13 -12.02
CA MET A 261 4.69 -11.64 -13.37
C MET A 261 3.45 -11.51 -14.25
N THR A 262 2.23 -11.65 -13.72
CA THR A 262 0.99 -11.35 -14.45
C THR A 262 0.94 -9.86 -14.83
N ILE A 263 1.24 -8.95 -13.89
CA ILE A 263 1.32 -7.51 -14.19
C ILE A 263 2.37 -7.27 -15.29
N TYR A 264 3.54 -7.88 -15.19
CA TYR A 264 4.63 -7.66 -16.14
C TYR A 264 4.36 -8.27 -17.52
N GLU A 265 3.96 -9.53 -17.63
CA GLU A 265 3.84 -10.22 -18.93
C GLU A 265 2.49 -10.00 -19.59
N GLU A 266 1.39 -9.99 -18.84
CA GLU A 266 0.03 -9.97 -19.40
C GLU A 266 -0.53 -8.55 -19.51
N HIS A 267 -0.14 -7.66 -18.59
CA HIS A 267 -0.60 -6.27 -18.58
C HIS A 267 0.49 -5.28 -19.01
N SER A 268 1.62 -5.80 -19.51
CA SER A 268 2.78 -5.01 -19.94
C SER A 268 3.27 -4.03 -18.87
N GLY A 269 3.04 -4.31 -17.59
CA GLY A 269 3.32 -3.41 -16.47
C GLY A 269 4.81 -3.23 -16.16
N ILE A 270 5.13 -2.40 -15.18
CA ILE A 270 6.53 -2.16 -14.75
C ILE A 270 6.83 -2.98 -13.50
N VAL A 271 8.04 -3.57 -13.44
CA VAL A 271 8.60 -4.09 -12.20
C VAL A 271 9.63 -3.10 -11.69
N SER A 272 9.52 -2.69 -10.43
CA SER A 272 10.51 -1.78 -9.84
C SER A 272 10.91 -2.17 -8.44
N SER A 273 12.10 -1.76 -8.04
CA SER A 273 12.61 -1.98 -6.68
C SER A 273 13.56 -0.88 -6.25
N VAL A 274 13.76 -0.73 -4.94
CA VAL A 274 14.78 0.18 -4.39
C VAL A 274 15.48 -0.45 -3.19
N CYS A 275 16.78 -0.19 -3.01
CA CYS A 275 17.54 -0.61 -1.83
C CYS A 275 17.50 -2.14 -1.66
N HIS A 276 17.13 -2.64 -0.49
CA HIS A 276 16.88 -4.07 -0.23
C HIS A 276 15.60 -4.61 -0.87
N GLY A 277 14.71 -3.75 -1.36
CA GLY A 277 13.52 -4.17 -2.12
C GLY A 277 13.89 -4.98 -3.36
N THR A 278 15.10 -4.81 -3.89
CA THR A 278 15.64 -5.63 -5.00
C THR A 278 15.72 -7.13 -4.63
N ALA A 279 15.77 -7.48 -3.34
CA ALA A 279 15.62 -8.85 -2.88
C ALA A 279 14.29 -9.49 -3.36
N GLY A 280 13.22 -8.72 -3.50
CA GLY A 280 11.91 -9.23 -3.92
C GLY A 280 11.83 -9.64 -5.39
N ILE A 281 12.74 -9.16 -6.24
CA ILE A 281 12.71 -9.45 -7.68
C ILE A 281 13.67 -10.57 -8.10
N VAL A 282 14.55 -11.01 -7.20
CA VAL A 282 15.63 -11.94 -7.56
C VAL A 282 15.07 -13.25 -8.11
N ASN A 283 13.98 -13.77 -7.54
CA ASN A 283 13.41 -15.09 -7.86
C ASN A 283 12.39 -15.06 -9.01
N LEU A 284 12.05 -13.89 -9.54
CA LEU A 284 11.03 -13.75 -10.57
C LEU A 284 11.49 -14.44 -11.86
N LYS A 285 10.58 -15.22 -12.46
CA LYS A 285 10.81 -15.95 -13.71
C LYS A 285 9.72 -15.62 -14.71
N THR A 286 10.13 -15.48 -15.97
CA THR A 286 9.23 -15.38 -17.12
C THR A 286 8.51 -16.71 -17.36
N LYS A 287 7.45 -16.69 -18.19
CA LYS A 287 6.75 -17.90 -18.66
C LYS A 287 7.69 -18.92 -19.31
N ASP A 288 8.76 -18.45 -19.95
CA ASP A 288 9.77 -19.30 -20.59
C ASP A 288 10.75 -19.95 -19.59
N GLY A 289 10.64 -19.61 -18.29
CA GLY A 289 11.43 -20.19 -17.21
C GLY A 289 12.72 -19.43 -16.89
N ASP A 290 13.09 -18.45 -17.71
CA ASP A 290 14.24 -17.57 -17.49
C ASP A 290 13.99 -16.61 -16.34
N TYR A 291 15.04 -16.31 -15.57
CA TYR A 291 14.98 -15.27 -14.56
C TYR A 291 14.72 -13.91 -15.22
N LEU A 292 13.78 -13.14 -14.66
CA LEU A 292 13.41 -11.81 -15.15
C LEU A 292 14.62 -10.87 -15.26
N VAL A 293 15.60 -11.06 -14.37
CA VAL A 293 16.82 -10.25 -14.29
C VAL A 293 17.90 -10.67 -15.28
N SER A 294 17.74 -11.80 -15.99
CA SER A 294 18.74 -12.31 -16.93
C SER A 294 18.95 -11.35 -18.09
N GLY A 295 20.20 -10.96 -18.34
CA GLY A 295 20.58 -10.00 -19.39
C GLY A 295 20.13 -8.56 -19.11
N LYS A 296 19.69 -8.24 -17.89
CA LYS A 296 19.17 -6.93 -17.50
C LYS A 296 20.12 -6.14 -16.63
N ARG A 297 20.13 -4.82 -16.80
CA ARG A 297 20.77 -3.91 -15.84
C ARG A 297 19.88 -3.74 -14.61
N ILE A 298 20.43 -4.01 -13.44
CA ILE A 298 19.73 -3.99 -12.16
C ILE A 298 20.56 -3.23 -11.14
N SER A 299 19.90 -2.44 -10.30
CA SER A 299 20.48 -1.81 -9.11
C SER A 299 19.76 -2.24 -7.83
N GLY A 300 20.38 -1.96 -6.70
CA GLY A 300 19.91 -2.30 -5.37
C GLY A 300 20.97 -1.90 -4.35
N TYR A 301 20.77 -2.25 -3.07
CA TYR A 301 21.82 -2.01 -2.08
C TYR A 301 22.99 -2.99 -2.33
N PRO A 302 24.22 -2.50 -2.63
CA PRO A 302 25.34 -3.38 -2.98
C PRO A 302 25.82 -4.21 -1.79
N ASP A 303 26.21 -5.46 -2.03
CA ASP A 303 26.68 -6.36 -0.96
C ASP A 303 27.96 -5.83 -0.29
N SER A 304 28.81 -5.14 -1.05
CA SER A 304 30.01 -4.46 -0.52
C SER A 304 29.68 -3.30 0.41
N TYR A 305 28.45 -2.79 0.36
CA TYR A 305 28.01 -1.69 1.22
C TYR A 305 27.40 -2.17 2.54
N GLU A 306 27.13 -3.46 2.68
CA GLU A 306 26.74 -4.05 3.94
C GLU A 306 27.86 -4.07 4.97
N ASN A 307 27.51 -3.89 6.23
CA ASN A 307 28.46 -4.10 7.30
C ASN A 307 28.48 -5.58 7.70
N GLN A 308 29.36 -6.35 7.05
CA GLN A 308 29.47 -7.80 7.21
C GLN A 308 29.87 -8.26 8.63
N SER A 309 30.39 -7.35 9.46
CA SER A 309 30.73 -7.63 10.86
C SER A 309 29.51 -7.61 11.80
N ARG A 310 28.39 -7.01 11.37
CA ARG A 310 27.20 -6.84 12.20
C ARG A 310 26.38 -8.13 12.24
N ALA A 311 25.77 -8.39 13.39
CA ALA A 311 24.98 -9.60 13.60
C ALA A 311 23.83 -9.78 12.60
N TYR A 312 23.16 -8.69 12.18
CA TYR A 312 22.06 -8.76 11.21
C TYR A 312 22.49 -9.38 9.86
N PHE A 313 23.74 -9.17 9.46
CA PHE A 313 24.24 -9.65 8.16
C PHE A 313 24.29 -11.18 8.11
N LYS A 314 24.55 -11.83 9.25
CA LYS A 314 24.57 -13.30 9.37
C LYS A 314 23.18 -13.93 9.20
N GLU A 315 22.13 -13.13 9.36
CA GLU A 315 20.74 -13.55 9.19
C GLU A 315 20.22 -13.35 7.76
N PHE A 316 21.01 -12.77 6.85
CA PHE A 316 20.58 -12.60 5.47
C PHE A 316 20.43 -13.98 4.78
N PRO A 317 19.28 -14.27 4.14
CA PRO A 317 19.07 -15.56 3.50
C PRO A 317 19.91 -15.70 2.22
N PHE A 318 20.28 -14.58 1.61
CA PHE A 318 21.16 -14.49 0.45
C PHE A 318 21.73 -13.07 0.36
N LEU A 319 22.67 -12.88 -0.57
CA LEU A 319 23.25 -11.59 -0.90
C LEU A 319 22.68 -11.11 -2.25
N ILE A 320 22.15 -9.88 -2.30
CA ILE A 320 21.32 -9.40 -3.42
C ILE A 320 22.17 -9.36 -4.69
N GLN A 321 23.31 -8.66 -4.65
CA GLN A 321 24.14 -8.45 -5.83
C GLN A 321 24.64 -9.80 -6.38
N LYS A 322 25.21 -10.65 -5.52
CA LYS A 322 25.66 -11.99 -5.94
C LYS A 322 24.53 -12.83 -6.55
N THR A 323 23.30 -12.71 -6.02
CA THR A 323 22.16 -13.49 -6.52
C THR A 323 21.69 -12.98 -7.88
N ILE A 324 21.65 -11.65 -8.09
CA ILE A 324 21.35 -11.05 -9.39
C ILE A 324 22.38 -11.48 -10.44
N GLU A 325 23.67 -11.37 -10.12
CA GLU A 325 24.77 -11.76 -11.02
C GLU A 325 24.73 -13.27 -11.36
N LYS A 326 24.49 -14.12 -10.36
CA LYS A 326 24.31 -15.58 -10.57
C LYS A 326 23.13 -15.90 -11.49
N ARG A 327 22.14 -15.01 -11.58
CA ARG A 327 20.94 -15.15 -12.42
C ARG A 327 21.05 -14.45 -13.76
N GLY A 328 22.27 -14.06 -14.15
CA GLY A 328 22.57 -13.46 -15.44
C GLY A 328 22.28 -11.96 -15.51
N GLY A 329 21.93 -11.31 -14.40
CA GLY A 329 21.74 -9.87 -14.35
C GLY A 329 23.05 -9.12 -14.17
N GLN A 330 23.13 -7.91 -14.71
CA GLN A 330 24.25 -6.99 -14.50
C GLN A 330 23.92 -6.05 -13.34
N PHE A 331 24.61 -6.20 -12.21
CA PHE A 331 24.39 -5.36 -11.04
C PHE A 331 25.23 -4.07 -11.11
N LEU A 332 24.57 -2.91 -11.18
CA LEU A 332 25.20 -1.59 -11.32
C LEU A 332 24.84 -0.68 -10.14
N TYR A 333 25.83 0.08 -9.68
CA TYR A 333 25.68 1.01 -8.56
C TYR A 333 26.73 2.13 -8.64
N SER A 334 26.43 3.25 -7.99
CA SER A 334 27.33 4.38 -7.77
C SER A 334 27.84 4.39 -6.33
N ASP A 335 28.71 5.36 -6.02
CA ASP A 335 29.29 5.55 -4.70
C ASP A 335 28.26 5.52 -3.56
N ARG A 336 28.71 5.10 -2.38
CA ARG A 336 27.88 5.07 -1.18
C ARG A 336 27.27 6.44 -0.91
N ASN A 337 26.00 6.46 -0.48
CA ASN A 337 25.23 7.67 -0.18
C ASN A 337 24.97 8.59 -1.39
N THR A 338 25.01 8.06 -2.61
CA THR A 338 24.55 8.75 -3.81
C THR A 338 23.27 8.11 -4.34
N ALA A 339 22.43 8.89 -5.02
CA ALA A 339 21.26 8.34 -5.70
C ALA A 339 21.69 7.71 -7.03
N HIS A 340 21.17 6.53 -7.35
CA HIS A 340 21.47 5.80 -8.58
C HIS A 340 20.23 5.01 -9.01
N VAL A 341 19.91 5.06 -10.31
CA VAL A 341 18.72 4.41 -10.88
C VAL A 341 19.11 3.74 -12.19
N GLU A 342 18.78 2.47 -12.33
CA GLU A 342 18.85 1.72 -13.57
C GLU A 342 17.46 1.58 -14.18
N VAL A 343 17.36 1.87 -15.47
CA VAL A 343 16.15 1.67 -16.29
C VAL A 343 16.53 0.74 -17.44
N ASP A 344 15.92 -0.43 -17.50
CA ASP A 344 16.08 -1.41 -18.58
C ASP A 344 14.68 -1.86 -19.04
N GLY A 345 14.18 -1.19 -20.08
CA GLY A 345 12.82 -1.38 -20.58
C GLY A 345 11.78 -1.09 -19.50
N ARG A 346 11.12 -2.15 -19.02
CA ARG A 346 10.05 -2.08 -18.00
C ARG A 346 10.52 -2.51 -16.61
N ILE A 347 11.83 -2.60 -16.40
CA ILE A 347 12.46 -2.83 -15.10
C ILE A 347 13.13 -1.53 -14.65
N VAL A 348 12.73 -1.01 -13.49
CA VAL A 348 13.25 0.25 -12.93
C VAL A 348 13.75 0.01 -11.51
N THR A 349 15.05 0.11 -11.27
CA THR A 349 15.64 -0.26 -9.98
C THR A 349 16.53 0.84 -9.42
N GLY A 350 16.58 0.98 -8.10
CA GLY A 350 17.35 2.03 -7.43
C GLY A 350 18.22 1.54 -6.28
N GLN A 351 19.34 2.22 -6.06
CA GLN A 351 20.37 1.73 -5.14
C GLN A 351 20.00 1.85 -3.64
N ASN A 352 19.32 2.93 -3.24
CA ASN A 352 19.08 3.24 -1.83
C ASN A 352 17.93 4.26 -1.65
N HIS A 353 17.64 4.63 -0.41
CA HIS A 353 16.58 5.57 -0.06
C HIS A 353 16.62 6.94 -0.77
N LEU A 354 17.80 7.43 -1.19
CA LEU A 354 17.94 8.67 -1.96
C LEU A 354 17.40 8.52 -3.39
N SER A 355 17.33 7.28 -3.88
CA SER A 355 16.89 6.93 -5.23
C SER A 355 15.36 6.78 -5.32
N SER A 356 14.64 6.69 -4.20
CA SER A 356 13.20 6.34 -4.17
C SER A 356 12.32 7.25 -5.02
N SER A 357 12.44 8.57 -4.87
CA SER A 357 11.67 9.51 -5.69
C SER A 357 12.10 9.47 -7.16
N LEU A 358 13.38 9.19 -7.45
CA LEU A 358 13.87 9.10 -8.83
C LEU A 358 13.35 7.83 -9.53
N VAL A 359 13.34 6.69 -8.84
CA VAL A 359 12.71 5.45 -9.31
C VAL A 359 11.24 5.71 -9.63
N ALA A 360 10.47 6.29 -8.71
CA ALA A 360 9.07 6.60 -8.94
C ALA A 360 8.86 7.55 -10.14
N LYS A 361 9.70 8.58 -10.30
CA LYS A 361 9.67 9.48 -11.48
C LYS A 361 9.95 8.71 -12.78
N LYS A 362 10.97 7.85 -12.81
CA LYS A 362 11.28 7.02 -13.99
C LYS A 362 10.18 6.05 -14.34
N MET A 363 9.50 5.46 -13.36
CA MET A 363 8.31 4.65 -13.63
C MET A 363 7.21 5.48 -14.27
N ILE A 364 6.94 6.69 -13.79
CA ILE A 364 5.93 7.58 -14.36
C ILE A 364 6.28 7.94 -15.81
N GLU A 365 7.54 8.28 -16.10
CA GLU A 365 8.03 8.53 -17.47
C GLU A 365 7.78 7.33 -18.38
N VAL A 366 8.13 6.11 -17.94
CA VAL A 366 7.90 4.87 -18.72
C VAL A 366 6.40 4.60 -18.92
N LEU A 367 5.55 4.90 -17.94
CA LEU A 367 4.09 4.74 -18.07
C LEU A 367 3.44 5.76 -19.02
N GLN A 368 4.04 6.93 -19.18
CA GLN A 368 3.53 8.00 -20.05
C GLN A 368 4.00 7.84 -21.50
N ASN A 369 5.09 7.12 -21.74
CA ASN A 369 5.65 6.87 -23.07
C ASN A 369 5.12 5.57 -23.73
N LYS A 370 4.09 4.95 -23.14
CA LYS A 370 3.30 3.87 -23.75
C LYS A 370 2.10 4.47 -24.47
#